data_AF-A0A7W0FCB4-F1
#
_entry.id   AF-A0A7W0FCB4-F1
#
_cell.length_a   1.000
_cell.length_b   1.000
_cell.length_c   1.000
_cell.angle_alpha   90.00
_cell.angle_beta   90.00
_cell.angle_gamma   90.00
#
_symmetry.space_group_name_H-M   'P 1'
#
loop_
_entity.id
_entity.type
_entity.pdbx_description
1 polymer ?
#
loop_
_entity_poly.entity_id
_entity_poly.type
_entity_poly.pdbx_seq_one_letter_code
_entity_poly.pdbx_strand_id
1 'polypeptide(L)'
;GACVGMKGTRVQSIVSELRGERIDIVPWTDDPRMLIARALSPASVERIGINEESKTAMVVVNDQQLSLAIGKKGQNVRLAMKLTGWDIDIMSDTEYSKIKVEEADKVLEEAIDKEAQKKNKPSVDG
;
A
#
# COMPACT_ATOMS: atom_id res chain seq x y z
N GLY A 1 -6.08 25.66 -1.55
CA GLY A 1 -6.55 27.06 -1.55
C GLY A 1 -7.21 27.44 -2.88
N ALA A 2 -6.42 27.60 -3.94
CA ALA A 2 -6.91 28.10 -5.24
C ALA A 2 -7.94 27.19 -5.95
N CYS A 3 -7.76 25.86 -5.89
CA CYS A 3 -8.67 24.89 -6.51
C CYS A 3 -10.00 24.72 -5.76
N VAL A 4 -10.05 25.11 -4.48
CA VAL A 4 -11.19 24.87 -3.59
C VAL A 4 -12.14 26.08 -3.54
N GLY A 5 -11.59 27.31 -3.58
CA GLY A 5 -12.38 28.54 -3.39
C GLY A 5 -12.84 28.73 -1.94
N MET A 6 -13.44 29.89 -1.62
CA MET A 6 -14.01 30.12 -0.28
C MET A 6 -15.05 29.05 0.03
N LYS A 7 -14.92 28.34 1.15
CA LYS A 7 -15.84 27.27 1.57
C LYS A 7 -16.13 26.18 0.52
N GLY A 8 -15.23 25.95 -0.44
CA GLY A 8 -15.41 24.89 -1.44
C GLY A 8 -16.29 25.25 -2.64
N THR A 9 -16.70 26.52 -2.81
CA THR A 9 -17.67 26.92 -3.85
C THR A 9 -17.27 26.47 -5.25
N ARG A 10 -15.98 26.49 -5.61
CA ARG A 10 -15.52 26.09 -6.95
C ARG A 10 -15.68 24.60 -7.19
N VAL A 11 -15.33 23.78 -6.20
CA VAL A 11 -15.44 22.32 -6.29
C VAL A 11 -16.89 21.91 -6.29
N GLN A 12 -17.73 22.55 -5.48
CA GLN A 12 -19.16 22.27 -5.42
C GLN A 12 -19.87 22.55 -6.75
N SER A 13 -19.50 23.62 -7.47
CA SER A 13 -20.02 23.88 -8.82
C SER A 13 -19.70 22.73 -9.79
N ILE A 14 -18.46 22.23 -9.78
CA ILE A 14 -18.05 21.09 -10.62
C ILE A 14 -18.79 19.81 -10.22
N VAL A 15 -18.92 19.53 -8.93
CA VAL A 15 -19.68 18.37 -8.41
C VAL A 15 -21.14 18.42 -8.88
N SER A 16 -21.75 19.61 -8.87
CA SER A 16 -23.12 19.80 -9.36
C SER A 16 -23.25 19.52 -10.86
N GLU A 17 -22.26 19.93 -11.67
CA GLU A 17 -22.22 19.64 -13.11
C GLU A 17 -22.02 18.14 -13.40
N LEU A 18 -21.26 17.44 -12.56
CA LEU A 18 -21.05 15.98 -12.61
C LEU A 18 -22.17 15.17 -11.95
N ARG A 19 -23.37 15.75 -11.78
CA ARG A 19 -24.55 15.07 -11.24
C ARG A 19 -24.33 14.44 -9.86
N GLY A 20 -23.48 15.06 -9.04
CA GLY A 20 -23.21 14.63 -7.67
C GLY A 20 -22.11 13.58 -7.52
N GLU A 21 -21.28 13.36 -8.54
CA GLU A 21 -20.06 12.56 -8.38
C GLU A 21 -19.14 13.18 -7.31
N ARG A 22 -18.62 12.34 -6.39
CA ARG A 22 -17.72 12.79 -5.33
C ARG A 22 -16.32 13.05 -5.90
N ILE A 23 -15.76 14.21 -5.58
CA ILE A 23 -14.42 14.63 -6.00
C ILE A 23 -13.55 14.81 -4.76
N ASP A 24 -12.42 14.12 -4.73
CA ASP A 24 -11.39 14.29 -3.72
C ASP A 24 -10.18 15.03 -4.32
N ILE A 25 -9.69 16.05 -3.62
CA ILE A 25 -8.54 16.86 -4.05
C ILE A 25 -7.38 16.56 -3.12
N VAL A 26 -6.30 16.03 -3.69
CA VAL A 26 -5.11 15.62 -2.95
C VAL A 26 -3.90 16.47 -3.37
N PRO A 27 -3.05 16.93 -2.43
CA PRO A 27 -1.83 17.64 -2.79
C PRO A 27 -0.84 16.72 -3.50
N TRP A 28 -0.42 17.10 -4.71
CA TRP A 28 0.60 16.37 -5.45
C TRP A 28 1.99 16.48 -4.78
N THR A 29 2.85 15.49 -5.04
CA THR A 29 4.24 15.41 -4.59
C THR A 29 5.00 14.38 -5.43
N ASP A 30 6.30 14.59 -5.61
CA ASP A 30 7.19 13.66 -6.31
C ASP A 30 7.55 12.41 -5.48
N ASP A 31 7.52 12.52 -4.15
CA ASP A 31 7.73 11.36 -3.27
C ASP A 31 6.58 10.34 -3.46
N PRO A 32 6.86 9.14 -4.01
CA PRO A 32 5.82 8.16 -4.32
C PRO A 32 5.12 7.65 -3.06
N ARG A 33 5.82 7.52 -1.93
CA ARG A 33 5.21 7.08 -0.65
C ARG A 33 4.16 8.08 -0.21
N MET A 34 4.54 9.35 -0.22
CA MET A 34 3.65 10.44 0.19
C MET A 34 2.49 10.62 -0.80
N LEU A 35 2.74 10.45 -2.11
CA LEU A 35 1.69 10.54 -3.12
C LEU A 35 0.66 9.42 -2.97
N ILE A 36 1.11 8.17 -2.78
CA ILE A 36 0.24 7.00 -2.56
C ILE A 36 -0.59 7.19 -1.28
N ALA A 37 0.04 7.60 -0.17
CA ALA A 37 -0.68 7.85 1.08
C ALA A 37 -1.80 8.89 0.91
N ARG A 38 -1.53 9.98 0.19
CA ARG A 38 -2.52 11.02 -0.09
C ARG A 38 -3.62 10.53 -1.03
N ALA A 39 -3.27 9.74 -2.04
CA ALA A 39 -4.22 9.20 -3.02
C ALA A 39 -5.24 8.22 -2.41
N LEU A 40 -4.90 7.59 -1.28
CA LEU A 40 -5.80 6.68 -0.55
C LEU A 40 -6.72 7.39 0.46
N SER A 41 -6.61 8.71 0.61
CA SER A 41 -7.51 9.52 1.43
C SER A 41 -8.97 9.23 1.05
N PRO A 42 -9.88 8.99 2.01
CA PRO A 42 -9.80 9.32 3.44
C PRO A 42 -9.16 8.26 4.36
N ALA A 43 -8.68 7.13 3.83
CA ALA A 43 -8.03 6.12 4.68
C ALA A 43 -6.66 6.60 5.17
N SER A 44 -6.34 6.30 6.44
CA SER A 44 -5.02 6.59 7.02
C SER A 44 -4.10 5.40 6.78
N VAL A 45 -2.93 5.68 6.21
CA VAL A 45 -1.91 4.68 5.95
C VAL A 45 -0.93 4.61 7.12
N GLU A 46 -0.64 3.41 7.60
CA GLU A 46 0.31 3.17 8.69
C GLU A 46 1.71 2.90 8.15
N ARG A 47 1.83 2.10 7.08
CA ARG A 47 3.11 1.76 6.44
C ARG A 47 2.97 1.66 4.94
N ILE A 48 4.07 1.94 4.24
CA ILE A 48 4.18 1.74 2.79
C ILE A 48 5.51 1.04 2.53
N GLY A 49 5.48 -0.08 1.82
CA GLY A 49 6.62 -0.69 1.14
C GLY A 49 6.58 -0.30 -0.33
N ILE A 50 7.73 0.03 -0.92
CA ILE A 50 7.83 0.39 -2.34
C ILE A 50 8.87 -0.51 -2.98
N ASN A 51 8.51 -1.05 -4.14
CA ASN A 51 9.44 -1.64 -5.09
C ASN A 51 9.45 -0.78 -6.35
N GLU A 52 10.52 -0.01 -6.54
CA GLU A 52 10.65 0.92 -7.66
C GLU A 52 10.85 0.20 -9.00
N GLU A 53 11.46 -0.99 -9.00
CA GLU A 53 11.73 -1.77 -10.20
C GLU A 53 10.42 -2.28 -10.83
N SER A 54 9.53 -2.85 -10.01
CA SER A 54 8.22 -3.33 -10.46
C SER A 54 7.13 -2.27 -10.46
N LYS A 55 7.40 -1.05 -9.97
CA LYS A 55 6.40 -0.02 -9.68
C LYS A 55 5.21 -0.53 -8.85
N THR A 56 5.50 -1.36 -7.85
CA THR A 56 4.50 -1.86 -6.91
C THR A 56 4.66 -1.22 -5.54
N ALA A 57 3.55 -1.05 -4.84
CA ALA A 57 3.50 -0.55 -3.49
C ALA A 57 2.63 -1.44 -2.61
N MET A 58 3.17 -1.83 -1.45
CA MET A 58 2.44 -2.56 -0.43
C MET A 58 2.05 -1.59 0.68
N VAL A 59 0.76 -1.44 0.92
CA VAL A 59 0.22 -0.46 1.87
C VAL A 59 -0.42 -1.19 3.04
N VAL A 60 0.00 -0.84 4.24
CA VAL A 60 -0.58 -1.36 5.48
C VAL A 60 -1.46 -0.28 6.10
N VAL A 61 -2.69 -0.67 6.41
CA VAL A 61 -3.68 0.17 7.10
C VAL A 61 -4.19 -0.54 8.34
N ASN A 62 -4.82 0.22 9.22
CA ASN A 62 -5.56 -0.36 10.33
C ASN A 62 -6.66 -1.31 9.82
N ASP A 63 -6.90 -2.43 10.50
CA ASP A 63 -7.98 -3.37 10.16
C ASP A 63 -9.35 -2.71 9.98
N GLN A 64 -9.67 -1.69 10.80
CA GLN A 64 -10.93 -0.95 10.72
C GLN A 64 -11.05 -0.10 9.45
N GLN A 65 -9.92 0.28 8.85
CA GLN A 65 -9.86 1.13 7.66
C GLN A 65 -9.62 0.36 6.37
N LEU A 66 -9.37 -0.96 6.42
CA LEU A 66 -9.14 -1.78 5.22
C LEU A 66 -10.24 -1.62 4.17
N SER A 67 -11.50 -1.73 4.59
CA SER A 67 -12.66 -1.55 3.70
C SER A 67 -12.75 -0.14 3.10
N LEU A 68 -12.38 0.88 3.88
CA LEU A 68 -12.36 2.28 3.43
C LEU A 68 -11.25 2.51 2.41
N ALA A 69 -10.05 1.98 2.66
CA ALA A 69 -8.88 2.08 1.81
C ALA A 69 -9.11 1.42 0.45
N ILE A 70 -9.73 0.22 0.43
CA ILE A 70 -10.14 -0.47 -0.79
C ILE A 70 -11.27 0.30 -1.48
N GLY A 71 -12.27 0.73 -0.71
CA GLY A 71 -13.46 1.41 -1.19
C GLY A 71 -14.49 0.46 -1.83
N LYS A 72 -15.69 0.97 -2.11
CA LYS A 72 -16.79 0.19 -2.69
C LYS A 72 -16.37 -0.40 -4.04
N LYS A 73 -16.39 -1.73 -4.17
CA LYS A 73 -15.91 -2.45 -5.36
C LYS A 73 -14.47 -2.07 -5.75
N GLY A 74 -13.60 -1.83 -4.77
CA GLY A 74 -12.22 -1.43 -5.01
C GLY A 74 -12.06 -0.07 -5.69
N GLN A 75 -13.07 0.81 -5.62
CA GLN A 75 -13.02 2.07 -6.36
C GLN A 75 -11.87 2.97 -5.88
N ASN A 76 -11.63 3.03 -4.57
CA ASN A 76 -10.64 3.95 -4.00
C ASN A 76 -9.22 3.55 -4.43
N VAL A 77 -8.85 2.28 -4.20
CA VAL A 77 -7.54 1.76 -4.63
C VAL A 77 -7.35 1.85 -6.14
N ARG A 78 -8.39 1.61 -6.95
CA ARG A 78 -8.30 1.75 -8.42
C ARG A 78 -8.08 3.19 -8.87
N LEU A 79 -8.70 4.17 -8.20
CA LEU A 79 -8.46 5.58 -8.48
C LEU A 79 -7.06 5.99 -8.04
N ALA A 80 -6.59 5.52 -6.88
CA ALA A 80 -5.24 5.75 -6.41
C ALA A 80 -4.19 5.20 -7.39
N MET A 81 -4.32 3.94 -7.83
CA MET A 81 -3.42 3.34 -8.83
C MET A 81 -3.38 4.14 -10.13
N LYS A 82 -4.54 4.61 -10.62
CA LYS A 82 -4.62 5.45 -11.83
C LYS A 82 -3.97 6.82 -11.62
N LEU A 83 -4.13 7.42 -10.44
CA LEU A 83 -3.60 8.73 -10.13
C LEU A 83 -2.07 8.70 -9.97
N THR A 84 -1.54 7.68 -9.31
CA THR A 84 -0.11 7.58 -8.99
C THR A 84 0.68 6.85 -10.07
N GLY A 85 0.03 5.97 -10.85
CA GLY A 85 0.69 5.08 -11.79
C GLY A 85 1.43 3.90 -11.14
N TRP A 86 1.12 3.60 -9.87
CA TRP A 86 1.66 2.46 -9.12
C TRP A 86 0.62 1.35 -9.03
N ASP A 87 1.08 0.11 -9.02
CA ASP A 87 0.25 -1.03 -8.61
C ASP A 87 0.24 -1.10 -7.08
N ILE A 88 -0.94 -1.02 -6.47
CA ILE A 88 -1.09 -0.80 -5.02
C ILE A 88 -1.84 -1.99 -4.42
N ASP A 89 -1.15 -2.74 -3.58
CA ASP A 89 -1.74 -3.77 -2.74
C ASP A 89 -2.00 -3.22 -1.32
N ILE A 90 -3.15 -3.55 -0.74
CA ILE A 90 -3.57 -3.03 0.56
C ILE A 90 -3.89 -4.20 1.47
N MET A 91 -3.22 -4.24 2.62
CA MET A 91 -3.41 -5.25 3.67
C MET A 91 -3.61 -4.59 5.03
N SER A 92 -4.17 -5.34 5.97
CA SER A 92 -4.29 -4.86 7.35
C SER A 92 -3.01 -5.10 8.16
N ASP A 93 -2.85 -4.38 9.27
CA ASP A 93 -1.73 -4.61 10.20
C ASP A 93 -1.70 -6.04 10.75
N THR A 94 -2.88 -6.64 10.98
CA THR A 94 -3.00 -8.05 11.38
C THR A 94 -2.47 -8.99 10.30
N GLU A 95 -2.83 -8.75 9.03
CA GLU A 95 -2.36 -9.57 7.91
C GLU A 95 -0.85 -9.39 7.69
N TYR A 96 -0.36 -8.16 7.71
CA TYR A 96 1.06 -7.84 7.61
C TYR A 96 1.88 -8.53 8.72
N SER A 97 1.38 -8.52 9.95
CA SER A 97 2.03 -9.18 11.08
C SER A 97 2.12 -10.69 10.91
N LYS A 98 1.08 -11.33 10.36
CA LYS A 98 1.10 -12.78 10.06
C LYS A 98 2.15 -13.12 9.01
N ILE A 99 2.17 -12.38 7.89
CA ILE A 99 3.15 -12.57 6.82
C ILE A 99 4.56 -12.46 7.37
N LYS A 100 4.82 -11.45 8.21
CA LYS A 100 6.14 -11.24 8.81
C LYS A 100 6.59 -12.40 9.71
N VAL A 101 5.69 -13.01 10.49
CA VAL A 101 6.01 -14.18 11.31
C VAL A 101 6.29 -15.39 10.42
N GLU A 102 5.44 -15.65 9.43
CA GLU A 102 5.63 -16.76 8.48
C GLU A 102 6.94 -16.65 7.68
N GLU A 103 7.34 -15.43 7.31
CA GLU A 103 8.63 -15.18 6.66
C GLU A 103 9.80 -15.46 7.61
N ALA A 104 9.70 -15.05 8.87
CA ALA A 104 10.74 -15.31 9.86
C ALA A 104 10.93 -16.81 10.13
N ASP A 105 9.83 -17.57 10.21
CA ASP A 105 9.87 -19.02 10.42
C ASP A 105 10.53 -19.74 9.23
N LYS A 106 10.18 -19.36 7.99
CA LYS A 106 10.80 -19.92 6.78
C LYS A 106 12.31 -19.66 6.72
N VAL A 107 12.74 -18.44 7.08
CA VAL A 107 14.16 -18.10 7.11
C VAL A 107 14.91 -18.93 8.15
N LEU A 108 14.29 -19.20 9.30
CA LEU A 108 14.86 -20.04 10.34
C LEU A 108 14.98 -21.51 9.88
N GLU A 109 13.93 -22.07 9.27
CA GLU A 109 13.96 -23.43 8.72
C GLU A 109 15.04 -23.58 7.65
N GLU A 110 15.14 -22.64 6.70
CA GLU A 110 16.20 -22.66 5.69
C GLU A 110 17.61 -22.58 6.29
N ALA A 111 17.78 -21.83 7.38
CA ALA A 111 19.06 -21.74 8.06
C ALA A 111 19.43 -23.06 8.75
N ILE A 112 18.46 -23.71 9.42
CA ILE A 112 18.63 -25.02 10.05
C ILE A 112 18.99 -26.08 9.00
N ASP A 113 18.29 -26.11 7.87
CA ASP A 113 18.55 -27.04 6.77
C ASP A 113 19.95 -26.83 6.17
N LYS A 114 20.37 -25.58 5.98
CA LYS A 114 21.73 -25.24 5.49
C LYS A 114 22.81 -25.67 6.48
N GLU A 115 22.57 -25.58 7.79
CA GLU A 115 23.52 -26.06 8.81
C GLU A 115 23.59 -27.60 8.88
N ALA A 116 22.44 -28.28 8.79
CA ALA A 116 22.38 -29.73 8.77
C ALA A 116 23.13 -30.32 7.56
N GLN A 117 22.99 -29.71 6.38
CA GLN A 117 23.71 -30.11 5.17
C GLN A 117 25.23 -29.90 5.25
N LYS A 118 25.71 -28.87 5.98
CA LYS A 118 27.15 -28.65 6.19
C LYS A 118 27.81 -29.70 7.08
N LYS A 119 27.09 -30.22 8.08
CA LYS A 119 27.61 -31.26 9.00
C LYS A 119 27.71 -32.65 8.38
N ASN A 120 27.07 -32.90 7.24
CA ASN A 120 27.03 -34.21 6.59
C ASN A 120 28.00 -34.38 5.41
N LYS A 121 28.96 -33.46 5.25
CA LYS A 121 30.03 -33.62 4.24
C LYS A 121 31.03 -34.65 4.78
N PRO A 122 31.21 -35.83 4.13
CA PRO A 122 32.21 -36.79 4.57
C PRO A 122 33.58 -36.14 4.44
N SER A 123 34.37 -36.21 5.51
CA SER A 123 35.82 -35.94 5.44
C SER A 123 36.44 -36.99 4.51
N VAL A 124 36.59 -36.64 3.24
CA VAL A 124 37.37 -37.40 2.27
C VAL A 124 38.76 -36.79 2.28
N ASP A 125 39.60 -37.24 3.20
CA ASP A 125 41.05 -37.08 3.07
C ASP A 125 41.68 -38.37 3.61
N GLY A 126 42.35 -39.08 2.70
CA GLY A 126 43.21 -40.24 2.95
C GLY A 126 44.68 -39.87 2.78
#